data_AF-A0A8H5ETW5-F1
#
_entry.id   AF-A0A8H5ETW5-F1
#
_cell.length_a   1.000
_cell.length_b   1.000
_cell.length_c   1.000
_cell.angle_alpha   90.00
_cell.angle_beta   90.00
_cell.angle_gamma   90.00
#
_symmetry.space_group_name_H-M   'P 1'
#
loop_
_entity.id
_entity.type
_entity.pdbx_description
1 polymer ?
#
loop_
_entity_poly.entity_id
_entity_poly.type
_entity_poly.pdbx_seq_one_letter_code
_entity_poly.pdbx_strand_id
1 'polypeptide(L)'
;MYTMLLSYYDMACTTATTTPVVDIASCIRMKQVLPRCKKALKESCVDIFDAIACQAASSFCNVEFIVPYMSSGRNPYDVSRMCEGEYSETLCYSYMTSVSKYLDRPDIRLKLGVDPSITGNSSSAAWDVIQAFLDNMDEWRPAQYHVAALLERGIRVLVYVGKNDFICNHVGNKAWIDELEWSGRDDFARQPTHEWLVDGKAAGVTKGARGLTFTIIDGAGHMAPYDKPKECLEMVNHWITERPL
;
A
#
# COMPACT_ATOMS: atom_id res chain seq x y z
N MET A 1 -0.69 1.95 -17.98
CA MET A 1 -1.02 0.81 -17.10
C MET A 1 -0.04 0.85 -15.96
N TYR A 2 -0.58 1.14 -14.78
CA TYR A 2 0.13 1.05 -13.53
C TYR A 2 -0.44 -0.07 -12.68
N THR A 3 0.47 -0.71 -11.96
CA THR A 3 0.21 -1.73 -10.96
C THR A 3 1.24 -1.50 -9.86
N MET A 4 0.87 -1.79 -8.61
CA MET A 4 1.82 -1.70 -7.49
C MET A 4 3.07 -2.53 -7.75
N LEU A 5 2.90 -3.72 -8.33
CA LEU A 5 3.97 -4.66 -8.62
C LEU A 5 5.13 -4.07 -9.45
N LEU A 6 4.82 -3.23 -10.46
CA LEU A 6 5.85 -2.64 -11.33
C LEU A 6 6.69 -1.56 -10.62
N SER A 7 6.19 -0.99 -9.52
CA SER A 7 6.89 0.03 -8.73
C SER A 7 7.88 -0.55 -7.70
N TYR A 8 7.83 -1.87 -7.46
CA TYR A 8 8.74 -2.52 -6.50
C TYR A 8 10.21 -2.43 -6.91
N TYR A 9 10.50 -2.37 -8.21
CA TYR A 9 11.86 -2.08 -8.68
C TYR A 9 12.32 -0.70 -8.17
N ASP A 10 11.51 0.33 -8.35
CA ASP A 10 11.90 1.69 -7.95
C ASP A 10 12.12 1.76 -6.44
N MET A 11 11.24 1.12 -5.65
CA MET A 11 11.37 1.08 -4.20
C MET A 11 12.56 0.27 -3.69
N ALA A 12 12.87 -0.88 -4.32
CA ALA A 12 13.93 -1.77 -3.85
C ALA A 12 15.32 -1.38 -4.35
N CYS A 13 15.41 -0.79 -5.55
CA CYS A 13 16.65 -0.70 -6.31
C CYS A 13 17.07 0.73 -6.69
N THR A 14 16.30 1.74 -6.30
CA THR A 14 16.63 3.15 -6.57
C THR A 14 16.58 3.96 -5.28
N THR A 15 16.87 5.25 -5.36
CA THR A 15 16.79 6.18 -4.23
C THR A 15 15.39 6.79 -4.06
N ALA A 16 14.33 6.10 -4.50
CA ALA A 16 12.95 6.59 -4.42
C ALA A 16 12.50 6.87 -2.97
N THR A 17 12.98 6.07 -2.02
CA THR A 17 12.71 6.24 -0.59
C THR A 17 14.00 6.24 0.23
N THR A 18 14.86 5.25 0.02
CA THR A 18 16.13 5.09 0.72
C THR A 18 17.17 4.51 -0.24
N THR A 19 18.40 4.27 0.21
CA THR A 19 19.41 3.57 -0.61
C THR A 19 18.91 2.18 -1.01
N PRO A 20 19.31 1.64 -2.17
CA PRO A 20 18.91 0.31 -2.61
C PRO A 20 19.02 -0.75 -1.50
N VAL A 21 17.97 -1.55 -1.36
CA VAL A 21 17.77 -2.45 -0.22
C VAL A 21 17.89 -3.94 -0.57
N VAL A 22 17.97 -4.25 -1.86
CA VAL A 22 18.27 -5.59 -2.38
C VAL A 22 19.61 -5.57 -3.12
N ASP A 23 20.21 -6.74 -3.33
CA ASP A 23 21.52 -6.83 -3.96
C ASP A 23 21.50 -6.44 -5.45
N ILE A 24 22.69 -6.11 -5.98
CA ILE A 24 22.84 -5.63 -7.36
C ILE A 24 22.35 -6.64 -8.39
N ALA A 25 22.59 -7.94 -8.18
CA ALA A 25 22.20 -8.97 -9.13
C ALA A 25 20.66 -9.09 -9.19
N SER A 26 20.00 -9.06 -8.04
CA SER A 26 18.55 -8.98 -7.94
C SER A 26 17.99 -7.73 -8.63
N CYS A 27 18.60 -6.56 -8.41
CA CYS A 27 18.17 -5.32 -9.09
C CYS A 27 18.31 -5.38 -10.61
N ILE A 28 19.41 -5.95 -11.12
CA ILE A 28 19.60 -6.15 -12.55
C ILE A 28 18.50 -7.07 -13.10
N ARG A 29 18.20 -8.17 -12.38
CA ARG A 29 17.14 -9.12 -12.77
C ARG A 29 15.77 -8.46 -12.81
N MET A 30 15.38 -7.76 -11.74
CA MET A 30 14.12 -7.00 -11.68
C MET A 30 14.00 -6.03 -12.86
N LYS A 31 15.06 -5.28 -13.17
CA LYS A 31 15.08 -4.32 -14.29
C LYS A 31 14.90 -5.00 -15.65
N GLN A 32 15.54 -6.14 -15.88
CA GLN A 32 15.43 -6.90 -17.12
C GLN A 32 14.03 -7.49 -17.32
N VAL A 33 13.37 -7.91 -16.24
CA VAL A 33 12.05 -8.54 -16.29
C VAL A 33 10.92 -7.51 -16.39
N LEU A 34 11.13 -6.28 -15.91
CA LEU A 34 10.11 -5.22 -15.87
C LEU A 34 9.35 -4.98 -17.19
N PRO A 35 9.99 -4.86 -18.37
CA PRO A 35 9.26 -4.71 -19.63
C PRO A 35 8.37 -5.91 -19.97
N ARG A 36 8.86 -7.14 -19.69
CA ARG A 36 8.09 -8.38 -19.91
C ARG A 36 6.87 -8.42 -19.00
N CYS A 37 7.03 -8.12 -17.72
CA CYS A 37 5.94 -8.08 -16.76
C CYS A 37 4.92 -7.00 -17.09
N LYS A 38 5.38 -5.78 -17.40
CA LYS A 38 4.49 -4.68 -17.81
C LYS A 38 3.64 -5.06 -19.01
N LYS A 39 4.23 -5.69 -20.02
CA LYS A 39 3.51 -6.15 -21.21
C LYS A 39 2.51 -7.27 -20.88
N ALA A 40 2.99 -8.34 -20.26
CA ALA A 40 2.17 -9.53 -19.99
C ALA A 40 0.97 -9.21 -19.09
N LEU A 41 1.17 -8.45 -18.01
CA LEU A 41 0.10 -8.06 -17.09
C LEU A 41 -0.91 -7.13 -17.78
N LYS A 42 -0.46 -6.23 -18.65
CA LYS A 42 -1.35 -5.38 -19.43
C LYS A 42 -2.25 -6.19 -20.34
N GLU A 43 -1.64 -7.02 -21.18
CA GLU A 43 -2.35 -7.78 -22.20
C GLU A 43 -3.30 -8.81 -21.59
N SER A 44 -2.90 -9.47 -20.49
CA SER A 44 -3.68 -10.56 -19.90
C SER A 44 -4.63 -10.13 -18.78
N CYS A 45 -4.22 -9.21 -17.89
CA CYS A 45 -5.03 -8.85 -16.72
C CYS A 45 -5.90 -7.61 -16.96
N VAL A 46 -5.39 -6.62 -17.71
CA VAL A 46 -6.05 -5.31 -17.81
C VAL A 46 -6.87 -5.17 -19.08
N ASP A 47 -6.32 -5.52 -20.24
CA ASP A 47 -6.98 -5.25 -21.53
C ASP A 47 -8.14 -6.20 -21.82
N ILE A 48 -8.04 -7.47 -21.41
CA ILE A 48 -9.08 -8.49 -21.67
C ILE A 48 -9.52 -9.28 -20.43
N PHE A 49 -8.74 -9.26 -19.35
CA PHE A 49 -8.89 -10.15 -18.19
C PHE A 49 -9.06 -11.63 -18.59
N ASP A 50 -8.00 -12.25 -19.09
CA ASP A 50 -7.90 -13.70 -19.26
C ASP A 50 -7.36 -14.28 -17.95
N ALA A 51 -8.23 -14.95 -17.18
CA ALA A 51 -7.87 -15.42 -15.84
C ALA A 51 -6.63 -16.33 -15.82
N ILE A 52 -6.47 -17.19 -16.83
CA ILE A 52 -5.37 -18.16 -16.89
C ILE A 52 -4.07 -17.43 -17.23
N ALA A 53 -4.08 -16.63 -18.30
CA ALA A 53 -2.89 -15.89 -18.72
C ALA A 53 -2.50 -14.82 -17.68
N CYS A 54 -3.49 -14.18 -17.07
CA CYS A 54 -3.28 -13.19 -16.00
C CYS A 54 -2.67 -13.84 -14.77
N GLN A 55 -3.17 -15.00 -14.33
CA GLN A 55 -2.60 -15.70 -13.18
C GLN A 55 -1.16 -16.11 -13.47
N ALA A 56 -0.88 -16.68 -14.63
CA ALA A 56 0.49 -17.03 -15.02
C ALA A 56 1.44 -15.82 -15.04
N ALA A 57 0.98 -14.69 -15.59
CA ALA A 57 1.75 -13.45 -15.62
C ALA A 57 1.95 -12.87 -14.21
N SER A 58 0.89 -12.78 -13.40
CA SER A 58 0.92 -12.28 -12.02
C SER A 58 1.86 -13.12 -11.17
N SER A 59 1.73 -14.45 -11.16
CA SER A 59 2.58 -15.34 -10.37
C SER A 59 4.06 -15.18 -10.74
N PHE A 60 4.39 -15.18 -12.04
CA PHE A 60 5.77 -14.98 -12.48
C PHE A 60 6.33 -13.63 -12.03
N CYS A 61 5.56 -12.55 -12.22
CA CYS A 61 6.02 -11.20 -11.89
C CYS A 61 6.11 -10.98 -10.36
N ASN A 62 5.18 -11.53 -9.58
CA ASN A 62 5.24 -11.49 -8.12
C ASN A 62 6.52 -12.14 -7.60
N VAL A 63 6.91 -13.31 -8.13
CA VAL A 63 8.18 -13.95 -7.75
C VAL A 63 9.38 -13.04 -8.04
N GLU A 64 9.43 -12.44 -9.23
CA GLU A 64 10.58 -11.64 -9.67
C GLU A 64 10.72 -10.31 -8.91
N PHE A 65 9.63 -9.74 -8.39
CA PHE A 65 9.67 -8.46 -7.69
C PHE A 65 9.56 -8.54 -6.16
N ILE A 66 8.85 -9.54 -5.62
CA ILE A 66 8.61 -9.66 -4.17
C ILE A 66 9.71 -10.49 -3.51
N VAL A 67 10.08 -11.64 -4.08
CA VAL A 67 11.00 -12.59 -3.43
C VAL A 67 12.36 -11.96 -3.11
N PRO A 68 13.00 -11.17 -4.00
CA PRO A 68 14.27 -10.52 -3.66
C PRO A 68 14.15 -9.59 -2.45
N TYR A 69 13.05 -8.84 -2.36
CA TYR A 69 12.79 -7.98 -1.21
C TYR A 69 12.58 -8.78 0.07
N MET A 70 11.70 -9.78 0.04
CA MET A 70 11.41 -10.61 1.22
C MET A 70 12.66 -11.36 1.71
N SER A 71 13.52 -11.81 0.79
CA SER A 71 14.78 -12.49 1.09
C SER A 71 15.83 -11.58 1.72
N SER A 72 15.69 -10.26 1.59
CA SER A 72 16.55 -9.30 2.29
C SER A 72 16.30 -9.25 3.80
N GLY A 73 15.19 -9.84 4.27
CA GLY A 73 14.76 -9.78 5.68
C GLY A 73 14.18 -8.43 6.11
N ARG A 74 14.06 -7.47 5.18
CA ARG A 74 13.45 -6.17 5.48
C ARG A 74 11.95 -6.26 5.66
N ASN A 75 11.41 -5.35 6.45
CA ASN A 75 9.99 -5.27 6.69
C ASN A 75 9.28 -4.75 5.43
N PRO A 76 8.33 -5.49 4.81
CA PRO A 76 7.57 -5.02 3.64
C PRO A 76 6.66 -3.83 3.93
N TYR A 77 6.43 -3.54 5.22
CA TYR A 77 5.62 -2.43 5.69
C TYR A 77 6.44 -1.19 6.07
N ASP A 78 7.77 -1.30 6.20
CA ASP A 78 8.67 -0.16 6.42
C ASP A 78 10.09 -0.52 5.95
N VAL A 79 10.49 -0.01 4.77
CA VAL A 79 11.81 -0.27 4.18
C VAL A 79 12.99 0.12 5.08
N SER A 80 12.77 1.02 6.04
CA SER A 80 13.80 1.46 6.97
C SER A 80 14.09 0.45 8.08
N ARG A 81 13.29 -0.62 8.21
CA ARG A 81 13.38 -1.61 9.28
C ARG A 81 13.59 -3.03 8.77
N MET A 82 14.16 -3.87 9.63
CA MET A 82 14.14 -5.32 9.47
C MET A 82 12.81 -5.88 9.95
N CYS A 83 12.36 -6.98 9.38
CA CYS A 83 11.17 -7.68 9.85
C CYS A 83 11.40 -8.23 11.27
N GLU A 84 10.49 -7.92 12.20
CA GLU A 84 10.59 -8.38 13.59
C GLU A 84 9.78 -9.67 13.80
N GLY A 85 10.44 -10.75 14.20
CA GLY A 85 9.80 -12.04 14.47
C GLY A 85 9.39 -12.81 13.22
N GLU A 86 8.62 -13.89 13.40
CA GLU A 86 8.11 -14.68 12.28
C GLU A 86 6.96 -13.93 11.58
N TYR A 87 7.07 -13.75 10.26
CA TYR A 87 6.09 -12.99 9.47
C TYR A 87 4.64 -13.50 9.66
N SER A 88 4.46 -14.82 9.72
CA SER A 88 3.16 -15.48 9.92
C SER A 88 2.50 -15.12 11.26
N GLU A 89 3.29 -14.79 12.28
CA GLU A 89 2.82 -14.47 13.63
C GLU A 89 2.73 -12.97 13.89
N THR A 90 3.72 -12.21 13.41
CA THR A 90 3.90 -10.79 13.77
C THR A 90 3.50 -9.84 12.66
N LEU A 91 3.40 -10.30 11.41
CA LEU A 91 3.35 -9.44 10.23
C LEU A 91 4.49 -8.39 10.26
N CYS A 92 5.68 -8.81 10.70
CA CYS A 92 6.85 -7.96 10.93
C CYS A 92 6.72 -6.89 12.03
N TYR A 93 5.68 -6.94 12.85
CA TYR A 93 5.45 -6.05 13.98
C TYR A 93 5.28 -6.85 15.28
N SER A 94 6.30 -6.87 16.13
CA SER A 94 6.33 -7.70 17.35
C SER A 94 5.15 -7.47 18.30
N TYR A 95 4.61 -6.24 18.37
CA TYR A 95 3.47 -5.89 19.22
C TYR A 95 2.17 -6.61 18.84
N MET A 96 2.02 -7.09 17.61
CA MET A 96 0.80 -7.78 17.14
C MET A 96 0.50 -9.00 18.01
N THR A 97 1.53 -9.74 18.43
CA THR A 97 1.37 -10.89 19.34
C THR A 97 0.82 -10.49 20.71
N SER A 98 1.15 -9.28 21.19
CA SER A 98 0.65 -8.76 22.46
C SER A 98 -0.83 -8.37 22.34
N VAL A 99 -1.23 -7.82 21.19
CA VAL A 99 -2.63 -7.49 20.89
C VAL A 99 -3.47 -8.77 20.87
N SER A 100 -3.04 -9.80 20.14
CA SER A 100 -3.76 -11.08 20.08
C SER A 100 -3.91 -11.71 21.48
N LYS A 101 -2.82 -11.78 22.24
CA LYS A 101 -2.86 -12.29 23.63
C LYS A 101 -3.82 -11.51 24.53
N TYR A 102 -3.91 -10.18 24.37
CA TYR A 102 -4.85 -9.36 25.12
C TYR A 102 -6.29 -9.67 24.72
N LEU A 103 -6.58 -9.77 23.42
CA LEU A 103 -7.91 -10.08 22.90
C LEU A 103 -8.38 -11.49 23.27
N ASP A 104 -7.46 -12.43 23.48
CA ASP A 104 -7.76 -13.81 23.87
C ASP A 104 -8.03 -14.03 25.35
N ARG A 105 -7.79 -13.02 26.20
CA ARG A 105 -8.10 -13.13 27.62
C ARG A 105 -9.60 -13.38 27.82
N PRO A 106 -10.00 -14.38 28.64
CA PRO A 106 -11.41 -14.69 28.87
C PRO A 106 -12.22 -13.49 29.38
N ASP A 107 -11.63 -12.66 30.25
CA ASP A 107 -12.30 -11.46 30.77
C ASP A 107 -12.49 -10.38 29.70
N ILE A 108 -11.57 -10.29 28.73
CA ILE A 108 -11.67 -9.37 27.59
C ILE A 108 -12.70 -9.89 26.58
N ARG A 109 -12.66 -11.18 26.24
CA ARG A 109 -13.66 -11.81 25.37
C ARG A 109 -15.08 -11.66 25.92
N LEU A 110 -15.26 -11.86 27.22
CA LEU A 110 -16.54 -11.65 27.90
C LEU A 110 -16.99 -10.19 27.83
N LYS A 111 -16.08 -9.23 28.09
CA LYS A 111 -16.38 -7.79 28.00
C LYS A 111 -16.74 -7.32 26.58
N LEU A 112 -16.10 -7.90 25.57
CA LEU A 112 -16.37 -7.61 24.16
C LEU A 112 -17.63 -8.35 23.65
N GLY A 113 -18.19 -9.27 24.43
CA GLY A 113 -19.37 -10.04 24.03
C GLY A 113 -19.06 -11.10 22.95
N VAL A 114 -17.85 -11.65 22.93
CA VAL A 114 -17.49 -12.72 21.99
C VAL A 114 -18.32 -13.97 22.28
N ASP A 115 -18.95 -14.52 21.25
CA ASP A 115 -19.77 -15.73 21.38
C ASP A 115 -18.95 -16.88 21.99
N PRO A 116 -19.44 -17.54 23.07
CA PRO A 116 -18.72 -18.63 23.73
C PRO A 116 -18.42 -19.84 22.82
N SER A 117 -19.15 -20.01 21.72
CA SER A 117 -18.88 -21.05 20.73
C SER A 117 -17.59 -20.81 19.93
N ILE A 118 -17.08 -19.58 19.90
CA ILE A 118 -15.80 -19.25 19.29
C ILE A 118 -14.69 -19.64 20.28
N THR A 119 -14.07 -20.79 20.05
CA THR A 119 -12.98 -21.32 20.89
C THR A 119 -11.60 -21.04 20.31
N GLY A 120 -11.52 -20.53 19.08
CA GLY A 120 -10.26 -20.16 18.44
C GLY A 120 -9.62 -18.91 19.06
N ASN A 121 -8.29 -18.90 19.06
CA ASN A 121 -7.51 -17.70 19.36
C ASN A 121 -7.76 -16.62 18.32
N SER A 122 -7.62 -15.38 18.75
CA SER A 122 -7.66 -14.20 17.89
C SER A 122 -6.51 -14.27 16.88
N SER A 123 -6.85 -13.99 15.63
CA SER A 123 -5.89 -13.83 14.54
C SER A 123 -6.03 -12.43 13.97
N SER A 124 -4.91 -11.83 13.61
CA SER A 124 -4.87 -10.53 12.93
C SER A 124 -5.32 -10.63 11.47
N ALA A 125 -5.32 -11.85 10.90
CA ALA A 125 -5.70 -12.12 9.52
C ALA A 125 -6.42 -13.47 9.38
N ALA A 126 -7.42 -13.53 8.50
CA ALA A 126 -8.10 -14.76 8.11
C ALA A 126 -7.50 -15.27 6.80
N TRP A 127 -6.57 -16.22 6.89
CA TRP A 127 -5.77 -16.70 5.75
C TRP A 127 -6.61 -17.42 4.68
N ASP A 128 -7.68 -18.09 5.09
CA ASP A 128 -8.66 -18.71 4.19
C ASP A 128 -9.42 -17.67 3.35
N VAL A 129 -9.80 -16.55 3.95
CA VAL A 129 -10.41 -15.42 3.24
C VAL A 129 -9.40 -14.80 2.28
N ILE A 130 -8.16 -14.56 2.72
CA ILE A 130 -7.09 -14.04 1.84
C ILE A 130 -6.89 -14.98 0.63
N GLN A 131 -6.80 -16.28 0.86
CA GLN A 131 -6.62 -17.26 -0.20
C GLN A 131 -7.81 -17.25 -1.17
N ALA A 132 -9.05 -17.15 -0.67
CA ALA A 132 -10.22 -17.07 -1.52
C ALA A 132 -10.19 -15.83 -2.45
N PHE A 133 -9.73 -14.67 -1.98
CA PHE A 133 -9.55 -13.49 -2.83
C PHE A 133 -8.45 -13.67 -3.88
N LEU A 134 -7.32 -14.30 -3.51
CA LEU A 134 -6.22 -14.61 -4.43
C LEU A 134 -6.66 -15.60 -5.52
N ASP A 135 -7.39 -16.66 -5.15
CA ASP A 135 -7.89 -17.67 -6.08
C ASP A 135 -8.91 -17.08 -7.07
N ASN A 136 -9.61 -16.02 -6.68
CA ASN A 136 -10.53 -15.28 -7.53
C ASN A 136 -9.88 -14.13 -8.31
N MET A 137 -8.55 -13.97 -8.20
CA MET A 137 -7.77 -12.92 -8.88
C MET A 137 -8.31 -11.51 -8.59
N ASP A 138 -8.81 -11.29 -7.37
CA ASP A 138 -9.49 -10.05 -7.00
C ASP A 138 -8.54 -8.84 -7.03
N GLU A 139 -7.24 -9.07 -6.83
CA GLU A 139 -6.17 -8.06 -6.93
C GLU A 139 -6.14 -7.32 -8.29
N TRP A 140 -6.70 -7.92 -9.34
CA TRP A 140 -6.73 -7.37 -10.70
C TRP A 140 -8.06 -6.70 -11.04
N ARG A 141 -9.02 -6.63 -10.10
CA ARG A 141 -10.25 -5.86 -10.30
C ARG A 141 -9.91 -4.36 -10.33
N PRO A 142 -10.43 -3.59 -11.30
CA PRO A 142 -9.99 -2.22 -11.53
C PRO A 142 -10.67 -1.22 -10.58
N ALA A 143 -10.27 -1.25 -9.31
CA ALA A 143 -10.85 -0.42 -8.24
C ALA A 143 -10.73 1.10 -8.51
N GLN A 144 -9.73 1.52 -9.28
CA GLN A 144 -9.50 2.92 -9.65
C GLN A 144 -10.69 3.55 -10.37
N TYR A 145 -11.50 2.78 -11.11
CA TYR A 145 -12.69 3.33 -11.76
C TYR A 145 -13.77 3.73 -10.75
N HIS A 146 -13.81 3.12 -9.57
CA HIS A 146 -14.69 3.56 -8.49
C HIS A 146 -14.24 4.92 -7.93
N VAL A 147 -12.92 5.15 -7.82
CA VAL A 147 -12.38 6.45 -7.40
C VAL A 147 -12.78 7.54 -8.37
N ALA A 148 -12.61 7.34 -9.68
CA ALA A 148 -13.06 8.28 -10.70
C ALA A 148 -14.57 8.54 -10.59
N ALA A 149 -15.38 7.49 -10.46
CA ALA A 149 -16.83 7.61 -10.34
C ALA A 149 -17.30 8.39 -9.09
N LEU A 150 -16.58 8.28 -7.97
CA LEU A 150 -16.83 9.06 -6.76
C LEU A 150 -16.51 10.55 -6.98
N LEU A 151 -15.37 10.85 -7.61
CA LEU A 151 -14.96 12.21 -7.93
C LEU A 151 -15.96 12.90 -8.88
N GLU A 152 -16.47 12.20 -9.90
CA GLU A 152 -17.51 12.75 -10.80
C GLU A 152 -18.82 13.09 -10.07
N ARG A 153 -19.06 12.49 -8.91
CA ARG A 153 -20.22 12.76 -8.05
C ARG A 153 -19.94 13.82 -6.98
N GLY A 154 -18.79 14.48 -7.05
CA GLY A 154 -18.38 15.48 -6.06
C GLY A 154 -18.00 14.89 -4.70
N ILE A 155 -17.80 13.58 -4.60
CA ILE A 155 -17.32 12.95 -3.37
C ILE A 155 -15.81 13.17 -3.26
N ARG A 156 -15.38 13.83 -2.19
CA ARG A 156 -13.96 14.09 -1.93
C ARG A 156 -13.23 12.77 -1.63
N VAL A 157 -12.05 12.58 -2.20
CA VAL A 157 -11.19 11.42 -1.99
C VAL A 157 -9.82 11.85 -1.50
N LEU A 158 -9.40 11.32 -0.35
CA LEU A 158 -8.04 11.43 0.16
C LEU A 158 -7.33 10.10 -0.05
N VAL A 159 -6.24 10.12 -0.82
CA VAL A 159 -5.29 9.01 -0.90
C VAL A 159 -4.05 9.44 -0.13
N TYR A 160 -3.66 8.67 0.89
CA TYR A 160 -2.44 8.94 1.64
C TYR A 160 -1.58 7.68 1.73
N VAL A 161 -0.26 7.87 1.79
CA VAL A 161 0.72 6.77 1.80
C VAL A 161 1.94 7.14 2.62
N GLY A 162 2.44 6.22 3.44
CA GLY A 162 3.72 6.38 4.11
C GLY A 162 4.88 6.23 3.13
N LYS A 163 5.86 7.14 3.17
CA LYS A 163 6.99 7.13 2.25
C LYS A 163 7.86 5.87 2.34
N ASN A 164 7.88 5.23 3.51
CA ASN A 164 8.66 4.03 3.79
C ASN A 164 7.91 2.73 3.48
N ASP A 165 6.63 2.76 3.13
CA ASP A 165 5.88 1.56 2.75
C ASP A 165 6.45 0.97 1.45
N PHE A 166 6.79 -0.32 1.44
CA PHE A 166 7.22 -1.03 0.23
C PHE A 166 6.04 -1.65 -0.51
N ILE A 167 5.19 -2.39 0.20
CA ILE A 167 4.12 -3.21 -0.39
C ILE A 167 3.00 -2.35 -1.00
N CYS A 168 2.67 -1.21 -0.39
CA CYS A 168 1.71 -0.24 -0.92
C CYS A 168 2.37 1.13 -1.14
N ASN A 169 3.58 1.12 -1.70
CA ASN A 169 4.46 2.28 -1.80
C ASN A 169 3.91 3.52 -2.51
N HIS A 170 4.58 4.65 -2.25
CA HIS A 170 4.23 5.96 -2.79
C HIS A 170 4.49 6.11 -4.29
N VAL A 171 5.44 5.36 -4.87
CA VAL A 171 5.74 5.40 -6.31
C VAL A 171 4.57 4.84 -7.11
N GLY A 172 4.08 3.66 -6.74
CA GLY A 172 2.92 3.01 -7.35
C GLY A 172 1.64 3.82 -7.13
N ASN A 173 1.45 4.34 -5.92
CA ASN A 173 0.30 5.21 -5.62
C ASN A 173 0.30 6.49 -6.47
N LYS A 174 1.44 7.17 -6.55
CA LYS A 174 1.57 8.35 -7.39
C LYS A 174 1.29 8.02 -8.86
N ALA A 175 1.82 6.90 -9.35
CA ALA A 175 1.67 6.50 -10.74
C ALA A 175 0.18 6.33 -11.11
N TRP A 176 -0.59 5.50 -10.38
CA TRP A 176 -2.00 5.29 -10.72
C TRP A 176 -2.84 6.56 -10.61
N ILE A 177 -2.52 7.45 -9.66
CA ILE A 177 -3.19 8.75 -9.52
C ILE A 177 -2.91 9.65 -10.73
N ASP A 178 -1.67 9.68 -11.23
CA ASP A 178 -1.29 10.48 -12.40
C ASP A 178 -1.96 9.99 -13.71
N GLU A 179 -2.25 8.68 -13.84
CA GLU A 179 -2.99 8.11 -15.00
C GLU A 179 -4.51 8.14 -14.81
N LEU A 180 -5.03 8.40 -13.60
CA LEU A 180 -6.46 8.31 -13.32
C LEU A 180 -7.26 9.21 -14.28
N GLU A 181 -8.20 8.61 -15.00
CA GLU A 181 -9.07 9.32 -15.94
C GLU A 181 -10.33 9.80 -15.23
N TRP A 182 -10.48 11.12 -15.12
CA TRP A 182 -11.62 11.81 -14.54
C TRP A 182 -11.61 13.29 -14.95
N SER A 183 -12.71 14.00 -14.77
CA SER A 183 -12.92 15.39 -15.22
C SER A 183 -11.96 16.40 -14.59
N GLY A 184 -11.38 16.09 -13.42
CA GLY A 184 -10.38 16.92 -12.75
C GLY A 184 -8.93 16.56 -13.04
N ARG A 185 -8.65 15.60 -13.92
CA ARG A 185 -7.28 15.10 -14.19
C ARG A 185 -6.30 16.22 -14.55
N ASP A 186 -6.65 17.09 -15.49
CA ASP A 186 -5.75 18.15 -15.95
C ASP A 186 -5.50 19.21 -14.88
N ASP A 187 -6.53 19.55 -14.10
CA ASP A 187 -6.40 20.46 -12.96
C ASP A 187 -5.47 19.87 -11.91
N PHE A 188 -5.67 18.59 -11.56
CA PHE A 188 -4.79 17.88 -10.66
C PHE A 188 -3.37 17.86 -11.21
N ALA A 189 -3.15 17.46 -12.45
CA ALA A 189 -1.83 17.41 -13.07
C ALA A 189 -1.08 18.76 -12.97
N ARG A 190 -1.77 19.89 -13.20
CA ARG A 190 -1.22 21.25 -13.11
C ARG A 190 -0.88 21.71 -11.69
N GLN A 191 -1.49 21.14 -10.64
CA GLN A 191 -1.18 21.57 -9.28
C GLN A 191 0.26 21.21 -8.89
N PRO A 192 1.01 22.13 -8.25
CA PRO A 192 2.28 21.80 -7.67
C PRO A 192 2.08 20.83 -6.50
N THR A 193 3.08 20.02 -6.26
CA THR A 193 3.24 19.31 -4.99
C THR A 193 3.88 20.28 -4.01
N HIS A 194 3.31 20.43 -2.81
CA HIS A 194 3.86 21.29 -1.76
C HIS A 194 4.13 20.49 -0.49
N GLU A 195 5.10 20.97 0.28
CA GLU A 195 5.40 20.46 1.62
C GLU A 195 4.30 20.91 2.58
N TRP A 196 3.86 20.02 3.46
CA TRP A 196 2.94 20.35 4.55
C TRP A 196 3.64 20.16 5.90
N LEU A 197 3.24 20.99 6.86
CA LEU A 197 3.94 21.12 8.14
C LEU A 197 3.04 20.73 9.30
N VAL A 198 3.65 20.13 10.31
CA VAL A 198 3.05 19.92 11.64
C VAL A 198 3.98 20.52 12.66
N ASP A 199 3.49 21.50 13.42
CA ASP A 199 4.28 22.31 14.37
C ASP A 199 5.58 22.88 13.76
N GLY A 200 5.49 23.36 12.52
CA GLY A 200 6.62 23.97 11.81
C GLY A 200 7.68 22.98 11.33
N LYS A 201 7.43 21.65 11.40
CA LYS A 201 8.30 20.61 10.84
C LYS A 201 7.65 19.97 9.62
N ALA A 202 8.46 19.68 8.61
CA ALA A 202 8.03 18.93 7.43
C ALA A 202 7.44 17.57 7.83
N ALA A 203 6.19 17.34 7.44
CA ALA A 203 5.45 16.09 7.68
C ALA A 203 5.32 15.25 6.40
N GLY A 204 5.63 15.84 5.25
CA GLY A 204 5.66 15.19 3.95
C GLY A 204 5.22 16.14 2.85
N VAL A 205 4.69 15.58 1.77
CA VAL A 205 4.21 16.36 0.63
C VAL A 205 2.77 16.05 0.29
N THR A 206 2.05 17.04 -0.22
CA THR A 206 0.65 16.91 -0.58
C THR A 206 0.36 17.62 -1.90
N LYS A 207 -0.68 17.16 -2.59
CA LYS A 207 -1.16 17.71 -3.85
C LYS A 207 -2.65 17.46 -3.94
N GLY A 208 -3.43 18.47 -4.28
CA GLY A 208 -4.88 18.30 -4.39
C GLY A 208 -5.54 19.25 -5.37
N ALA A 209 -6.54 18.75 -6.08
CA ALA A 209 -7.39 19.53 -6.97
C ALA A 209 -8.74 18.83 -7.11
N ARG A 210 -9.80 19.61 -7.33
CA ARG A 210 -11.10 19.09 -7.79
C ARG A 210 -11.67 17.95 -6.93
N GLY A 211 -11.38 17.95 -5.63
CA GLY A 211 -11.87 16.94 -4.68
C GLY A 211 -10.96 15.73 -4.47
N LEU A 212 -9.89 15.56 -5.26
CA LEU A 212 -8.85 14.56 -5.04
C LEU A 212 -7.66 15.19 -4.31
N THR A 213 -7.24 14.57 -3.20
CA THR A 213 -6.01 14.91 -2.48
C THR A 213 -5.12 13.67 -2.40
N PHE A 214 -3.84 13.84 -2.74
CA PHE A 214 -2.79 12.83 -2.58
C PHE A 214 -1.72 13.32 -1.61
N THR A 215 -1.43 12.54 -0.56
CA THR A 215 -0.49 12.92 0.49
C THR A 215 0.54 11.81 0.74
N ILE A 216 1.82 12.16 0.71
CA ILE A 216 2.93 11.29 1.13
C ILE A 216 3.38 11.75 2.51
N ILE A 217 3.51 10.81 3.46
CA ILE A 217 3.86 11.09 4.84
C ILE A 217 5.32 10.66 5.08
N ASP A 218 6.18 11.62 5.40
CA ASP A 218 7.60 11.37 5.60
C ASP A 218 7.84 10.54 6.87
N GLY A 219 8.70 9.51 6.75
CA GLY A 219 9.07 8.63 7.86
C GLY A 219 7.96 7.71 8.36
N ALA A 220 6.83 7.61 7.65
CA ALA A 220 5.79 6.62 7.89
C ALA A 220 5.93 5.41 6.97
N GLY A 221 5.64 4.21 7.48
CA GLY A 221 5.46 2.98 6.70
C GLY A 221 3.99 2.74 6.34
N HIS A 222 3.61 1.47 6.23
CA HIS A 222 2.29 0.99 5.82
C HIS A 222 1.18 1.46 6.77
N MET A 223 1.41 1.31 8.08
CA MET A 223 0.51 1.80 9.11
C MET A 223 0.91 3.23 9.47
N ALA A 224 0.68 4.19 8.57
CA ALA A 224 1.13 5.56 8.78
C ALA A 224 0.72 6.18 10.14
N PRO A 225 -0.49 5.93 10.69
CA PRO A 225 -0.85 6.41 12.03
C PRO A 225 -0.07 5.75 13.17
N TYR A 226 0.46 4.54 12.99
CA TYR A 226 1.34 3.89 13.96
C TYR A 226 2.71 4.57 14.00
N ASP A 227 3.27 4.90 12.83
CA ASP A 227 4.61 5.50 12.73
C ASP A 227 4.62 7.02 12.98
N LYS A 228 3.57 7.71 12.53
CA LYS A 228 3.41 9.17 12.54
C LYS A 228 2.02 9.57 13.04
N PRO A 229 1.66 9.23 14.30
CA PRO A 229 0.31 9.43 14.83
C PRO A 229 -0.12 10.90 14.84
N LYS A 230 0.82 11.80 15.17
CA LYS A 230 0.54 13.23 15.24
C LYS A 230 0.27 13.81 13.86
N GLU A 231 1.13 13.50 12.90
CA GLU A 231 1.02 13.96 11.53
C GLU A 231 -0.24 13.41 10.87
N CYS A 232 -0.56 12.14 11.09
CA CYS A 232 -1.80 11.54 10.59
C CYS A 232 -3.05 12.16 11.24
N LEU A 233 -3.00 12.50 12.52
CA LEU A 233 -4.11 13.15 13.20
C LEU A 233 -4.35 14.56 12.64
N GLU A 234 -3.31 15.35 12.42
CA GLU A 234 -3.43 16.66 11.77
C GLU A 234 -3.98 16.53 10.34
N MET A 235 -3.46 15.58 9.56
CA MET A 235 -3.97 15.25 8.22
C MET A 235 -5.48 14.96 8.22
N VAL A 236 -5.93 14.07 9.10
CA VAL A 236 -7.35 13.71 9.22
C VAL A 236 -8.19 14.89 9.70
N ASN A 237 -7.74 15.62 10.72
CA ASN A 237 -8.45 16.79 11.23
C ASN A 237 -8.64 17.85 10.15
N HIS A 238 -7.60 18.14 9.37
CA HIS A 238 -7.69 19.06 8.24
C HIS A 238 -8.67 18.55 7.18
N TRP A 239 -8.57 17.26 6.81
CA TRP A 239 -9.45 16.65 5.81
C TRP A 239 -10.94 16.69 6.18
N ILE A 240 -11.30 16.30 7.41
CA ILE A 240 -12.70 16.23 7.86
C ILE A 240 -13.29 17.62 8.13
N THR A 241 -12.46 18.61 8.47
CA THR A 241 -12.88 20.01 8.64
C THR A 241 -12.73 20.85 7.38
N GLU A 242 -12.42 20.22 6.25
CA GLU A 242 -12.26 20.84 4.93
C GLU A 242 -11.20 21.95 4.88
N ARG A 243 -10.16 21.82 5.73
CA ARG A 243 -9.00 22.72 5.74
C ARG A 243 -7.88 22.14 4.87
N PRO A 244 -7.14 22.98 4.14
CA PRO A 244 -5.98 22.53 3.38
C PRO A 244 -4.84 22.09 4.31
N LEU A 245 -4.01 21.17 3.84
CA LEU A 245 -2.72 20.81 4.45
C LEU A 245 -1.62 21.75 3.97
#